data_AF-A0A7Y4EE05-F1
#
_entry.id   AF-A0A7Y4EE05-F1
#
_cell.length_a   1.000
_cell.length_b   1.000
_cell.length_c   1.000
_cell.angle_alpha   90.00
_cell.angle_beta   90.00
_cell.angle_gamma   90.00
#
_symmetry.space_group_name_H-M   'P 1'
#
loop_
_entity.id
_entity.type
_entity.pdbx_description
1 polymer ?
#
loop_
_entity_poly.entity_id
_entity_poly.type
_entity_poly.pdbx_seq_one_letter_code
_entity_poly.pdbx_strand_id
1 'polypeptide(L)'
;MNIKSSKLLLGVYLFIVGILAVNIHIQMTNWGVAYPQWQPTQWINMFIFVIQSLGILWLSLQLVRWKSSISFAQHIGIAFVTIAAIQELFIRLPLTAGYTVDQKYLFVWVLSYLPELLATFVITLAIVSFQRCLAKRYNLFFTAIVVIFYSVGVHLWLTPFLQEITAPLAQLLTPPSESGVLSFPYPKIVDIIASVTFIEPMIAAYFICYLIDQNGTRNLKMLVPKTIAALLILTQSGAKFVFYMWISTIDDLMDRLLSISQFTLEWVFIGVAVSLAADHIQKNKKWEQSQR
;
A
#
# COMPACT_ATOMS: atom_id res chain seq x y z
N MET A 1 3.22 33.76 7.24
CA MET A 1 2.33 33.21 6.19
C MET A 1 1.30 32.33 6.88
N ASN A 2 0.01 32.41 6.53
CA ASN A 2 -1.08 31.81 7.33
C ASN A 2 -1.02 30.25 7.26
N ILE A 3 -0.95 29.56 8.41
CA ILE A 3 -0.81 28.08 8.53
C ILE A 3 -1.89 27.31 7.75
N LYS A 4 -3.06 27.93 7.50
CA LYS A 4 -4.12 27.36 6.66
C LYS A 4 -3.72 27.23 5.18
N SER A 5 -2.91 28.16 4.67
CA SER A 5 -2.44 28.15 3.27
C SER A 5 -1.43 27.03 3.02
N SER A 6 -0.53 26.72 3.96
CA SER A 6 0.48 25.66 3.77
C SER A 6 -0.11 24.25 3.79
N LYS A 7 -1.14 23.99 4.61
CA LYS A 7 -1.84 22.69 4.65
C LYS A 7 -2.66 22.45 3.38
N LEU A 8 -3.35 23.49 2.88
CA LEU A 8 -4.09 23.41 1.63
C LEU A 8 -3.15 23.11 0.45
N LEU A 9 -2.02 23.82 0.38
CA LEU A 9 -0.99 23.59 -0.64
C LEU A 9 -0.41 22.18 -0.57
N LEU A 10 -0.18 21.63 0.63
CA LEU A 10 0.23 20.23 0.79
C LEU A 10 -0.85 19.28 0.24
N GLY A 11 -2.12 19.51 0.56
CA GLY A 11 -3.22 18.68 0.04
C GLY A 11 -3.28 18.69 -1.48
N VAL A 12 -3.18 19.87 -2.10
CA VAL A 12 -3.14 20.03 -3.57
C VAL A 12 -1.90 19.34 -4.15
N TYR A 13 -0.74 19.50 -3.53
CA TYR A 13 0.50 18.85 -3.96
C TYR A 13 0.38 17.32 -3.94
N LEU A 14 -0.08 16.75 -2.83
CA LEU A 14 -0.25 15.29 -2.69
C LEU A 14 -1.26 14.76 -3.71
N PHE A 15 -2.31 15.52 -4.00
CA PHE A 15 -3.30 15.15 -5.02
C PHE A 15 -2.68 15.14 -6.43
N ILE A 16 -1.94 16.19 -6.82
CA ILE A 16 -1.26 16.25 -8.13
C ILE A 16 -0.23 15.12 -8.25
N VAL A 17 0.58 14.90 -7.22
CA VAL A 17 1.56 13.81 -7.21
C VAL A 17 0.89 12.45 -7.32
N GLY A 18 -0.25 12.25 -6.66
CA GLY A 18 -1.04 11.01 -6.80
C GLY A 18 -1.51 10.77 -8.23
N ILE A 19 -2.05 11.80 -8.88
CA ILE A 19 -2.41 11.74 -10.31
C ILE A 19 -1.20 11.36 -11.15
N LEU A 20 -0.06 12.01 -10.95
CA LEU A 20 1.16 11.73 -11.71
C LEU A 20 1.68 10.31 -11.47
N ALA A 21 1.66 9.84 -10.22
CA ALA A 21 2.14 8.51 -9.83
C ALA A 21 1.35 7.42 -10.53
N VAL A 22 0.02 7.43 -10.43
CA VAL A 22 -0.82 6.41 -11.08
C VAL A 22 -0.74 6.47 -12.60
N ASN A 23 -0.49 7.67 -13.15
CA ASN A 23 -0.32 7.84 -14.58
C ASN A 23 0.97 7.22 -15.10
N ILE A 24 1.98 6.93 -14.26
CA ILE A 24 3.14 6.12 -14.68
C ILE A 24 2.65 4.77 -15.21
N HIS A 25 1.85 4.06 -14.42
CA HIS A 25 1.28 2.77 -14.82
C HIS A 25 0.34 2.90 -16.03
N ILE A 26 -0.59 3.87 -16.02
CA ILE A 26 -1.56 4.07 -17.12
C ILE A 26 -0.85 4.36 -18.44
N GLN A 27 0.13 5.28 -18.44
CA GLN A 27 0.85 5.66 -19.66
C GLN A 27 1.76 4.55 -20.17
N MET A 28 2.43 3.80 -19.29
CA MET A 28 3.23 2.64 -19.70
C MET A 28 2.35 1.58 -20.37
N THR A 29 1.16 1.31 -19.82
CA THR A 29 0.23 0.35 -20.43
C THR A 29 -0.28 0.89 -21.77
N ASN A 30 -0.60 2.19 -21.88
CA ASN A 30 -1.01 2.83 -23.14
C ASN A 30 0.08 2.81 -24.21
N TRP A 31 1.35 2.77 -23.82
CA TRP A 31 2.49 2.61 -24.72
C TRP A 31 2.79 1.15 -25.09
N GLY A 32 1.92 0.22 -24.69
CA GLY A 32 2.03 -1.20 -25.04
C GLY A 32 2.98 -1.98 -24.13
N VAL A 33 3.42 -1.43 -23.00
CA VAL A 33 4.17 -2.21 -22.02
C VAL A 33 3.24 -3.26 -21.42
N ALA A 34 3.60 -4.53 -21.59
CA ALA A 34 2.81 -5.65 -21.09
C ALA A 34 2.60 -5.56 -19.57
N TYR A 35 1.40 -5.91 -19.12
CA TYR A 35 1.10 -6.07 -17.69
C TYR A 35 1.92 -7.25 -17.12
N PRO A 36 2.39 -7.20 -15.86
CA PRO A 36 3.07 -8.30 -15.21
C PRO A 36 2.25 -9.59 -15.19
N GLN A 37 2.57 -10.51 -16.10
CA GLN A 37 2.04 -11.87 -16.09
C GLN A 37 3.03 -12.80 -15.40
N TRP A 38 2.58 -13.42 -14.32
CA TRP A 38 3.33 -14.41 -13.56
C TRP A 38 2.38 -15.27 -12.74
N GLN A 39 2.82 -16.48 -12.41
CA GLN A 39 2.07 -17.42 -11.57
C GLN A 39 2.92 -17.75 -10.34
N PRO A 40 2.90 -16.90 -9.29
CA PRO A 40 3.68 -17.15 -8.10
C PRO A 40 3.20 -18.43 -7.41
N THR A 41 4.16 -19.26 -7.00
CA THR A 41 3.91 -20.44 -6.19
C THR A 41 3.37 -20.02 -4.81
N GLN A 42 2.71 -20.95 -4.11
CA GLN A 42 2.20 -20.71 -2.76
C GLN A 42 3.28 -20.20 -1.80
N TRP A 43 4.51 -20.69 -1.91
CA TRP A 43 5.60 -20.25 -1.03
C TRP A 43 6.05 -18.81 -1.33
N ILE A 44 6.00 -18.35 -2.59
CA ILE A 44 6.31 -16.96 -2.96
C ILE A 44 5.25 -16.03 -2.36
N ASN A 45 3.96 -16.38 -2.52
CA ASN A 45 2.86 -15.61 -1.94
C ASN A 45 2.97 -15.55 -0.42
N MET A 46 3.30 -16.67 0.23
CA MET A 46 3.55 -16.72 1.67
C MET A 46 4.72 -15.82 2.08
N PHE A 47 5.83 -15.83 1.34
CA PHE A 47 7.00 -15.01 1.67
C PHE A 47 6.73 -13.52 1.50
N ILE A 48 6.02 -13.13 0.44
CA ILE A 48 5.55 -11.76 0.22
C ILE A 48 4.64 -11.31 1.37
N PHE A 49 3.71 -12.17 1.80
CA PHE A 49 2.83 -11.91 2.93
C PHE A 49 3.62 -11.71 4.23
N VAL A 50 4.61 -12.56 4.51
CA VAL A 50 5.49 -12.44 5.68
C VAL A 50 6.28 -11.13 5.67
N ILE A 51 6.84 -10.72 4.52
CA ILE A 51 7.54 -9.44 4.38
C ILE A 51 6.62 -8.27 4.74
N GLN A 52 5.38 -8.29 4.24
CA GLN A 52 4.42 -7.24 4.57
C GLN A 52 4.09 -7.23 6.05
N SER A 53 3.85 -8.39 6.68
CA SER A 53 3.63 -8.49 8.12
C SER A 53 4.78 -7.89 8.94
N LEU A 54 6.02 -8.10 8.53
CA LEU A 54 7.18 -7.45 9.15
C LEU A 54 7.16 -5.93 8.94
N GLY A 55 6.69 -5.46 7.78
CA GLY A 55 6.39 -4.06 7.52
C GLY A 55 5.33 -3.49 8.47
N ILE A 56 4.24 -4.22 8.71
CA ILE A 56 3.18 -3.83 9.67
C ILE A 56 3.75 -3.77 11.09
N LEU A 57 4.60 -4.72 11.48
CA LEU A 57 5.30 -4.69 12.77
C LEU A 57 6.18 -3.44 12.87
N TRP A 58 6.93 -3.11 11.81
CA TRP A 58 7.72 -1.88 11.76
C TRP A 58 6.85 -0.63 11.92
N LEU A 59 5.71 -0.55 11.20
CA LEU A 59 4.76 0.57 11.29
C LEU A 59 4.22 0.72 12.71
N SER A 60 3.83 -0.40 13.33
CA SER A 60 3.38 -0.47 14.73
C SER A 60 4.42 0.10 15.71
N LEU A 61 5.71 -0.25 15.50
CA LEU A 61 6.80 0.32 16.30
C LEU A 61 6.97 1.82 16.06
N GLN A 62 6.84 2.31 14.82
CA GLN A 62 6.91 3.76 14.54
C GLN A 62 5.78 4.53 15.19
N LEU A 63 4.56 3.97 15.24
CA LEU A 63 3.40 4.60 15.86
C LEU A 63 3.57 4.78 17.37
N VAL A 64 4.11 3.77 18.06
CA VAL A 64 4.41 3.87 19.50
C VAL A 64 5.50 4.90 19.77
N ARG A 65 6.51 5.02 18.89
CA ARG A 65 7.55 6.05 19.00
C ARG A 65 7.00 7.45 18.76
N TRP A 66 6.11 7.60 17.79
CA TRP A 66 5.44 8.88 17.51
C TRP A 66 4.50 9.30 18.64
N LYS A 67 3.74 8.35 19.20
CA LYS A 67 2.78 8.61 20.28
C LYS A 67 2.82 7.49 21.32
N SER A 68 3.62 7.66 22.36
CA SER A 68 3.79 6.66 23.43
C SER A 68 2.51 6.35 24.20
N SER A 69 1.58 7.32 24.29
CA SER A 69 0.28 7.20 24.96
C SER A 69 -0.86 6.75 24.04
N ILE A 70 -0.55 6.21 22.85
CA ILE A 70 -1.57 5.73 21.91
C ILE A 70 -2.39 4.58 22.52
N SER A 71 -3.72 4.69 22.52
CA SER A 71 -4.59 3.61 23.01
C SER A 71 -4.53 2.38 22.09
N PHE A 72 -4.95 1.22 22.57
CA PHE A 72 -4.92 -0.01 21.77
C PHE A 72 -5.78 0.10 20.51
N ALA A 73 -7.01 0.59 20.67
CA ALA A 73 -7.93 0.84 19.56
C ALA A 73 -7.39 1.86 18.56
N GLN A 74 -6.79 2.97 19.03
CA GLN A 74 -6.16 3.96 18.16
C GLN A 74 -5.00 3.36 17.37
N HIS A 75 -4.20 2.49 18.00
CA HIS A 75 -3.04 1.88 17.37
C HIS A 75 -3.43 0.94 16.23
N ILE A 76 -4.42 0.07 16.48
CA ILE A 76 -4.98 -0.81 15.46
C ILE A 76 -5.63 0.01 14.35
N GLY A 77 -6.48 0.98 14.70
CA GLY A 77 -7.19 1.80 13.72
C GLY A 77 -6.25 2.55 12.78
N ILE A 78 -5.22 3.22 13.32
CA ILE A 78 -4.24 3.95 12.50
C ILE A 78 -3.41 2.99 11.65
N ALA A 79 -2.90 1.89 12.22
CA ALA A 79 -2.10 0.93 11.48
C ALA A 79 -2.91 0.30 10.33
N PHE A 80 -4.13 -0.17 10.64
CA PHE A 80 -5.01 -0.81 9.67
C PHE A 80 -5.40 0.14 8.54
N VAL A 81 -5.86 1.36 8.87
CA VAL A 81 -6.23 2.34 7.85
C VAL A 81 -5.04 2.72 6.97
N THR A 82 -3.84 2.86 7.55
CA THR A 82 -2.63 3.16 6.77
C THR A 82 -2.29 2.04 5.79
N ILE A 83 -2.35 0.78 6.25
CA ILE A 83 -2.05 -0.39 5.41
C ILE A 83 -3.12 -0.60 4.34
N ALA A 84 -4.39 -0.58 4.71
CA ALA A 84 -5.48 -0.76 3.77
C ALA A 84 -5.53 0.37 2.72
N ALA A 85 -5.19 1.61 3.08
CA ALA A 85 -5.07 2.71 2.13
C ALA A 85 -3.86 2.57 1.19
N ILE A 86 -2.69 2.17 1.69
CA ILE A 86 -1.50 1.98 0.84
C ILE A 86 -1.60 0.73 -0.05
N GLN A 87 -2.41 -0.26 0.36
CA GLN A 87 -2.80 -1.40 -0.48
C GLN A 87 -4.03 -1.12 -1.33
N GLU A 88 -4.60 0.09 -1.26
CA GLU A 88 -5.69 0.56 -2.12
C GLU A 88 -7.03 -0.20 -1.95
N LEU A 89 -7.20 -0.84 -0.79
CA LEU A 89 -8.33 -1.74 -0.51
C LEU A 89 -9.64 -1.01 -0.18
N PHE A 90 -9.63 0.31 0.06
CA PHE A 90 -10.80 1.07 0.50
C PHE A 90 -11.66 1.62 -0.62
N ILE A 91 -11.13 2.53 -1.45
CA ILE A 91 -11.93 3.22 -2.48
C ILE A 91 -11.41 2.90 -3.88
N ARG A 92 -10.08 2.95 -4.11
CA ARG A 92 -9.51 2.85 -5.47
C ARG A 92 -9.88 1.53 -6.15
N LEU A 93 -9.39 0.39 -5.64
CA LEU A 93 -9.65 -0.93 -6.25
C LEU A 93 -11.16 -1.24 -6.39
N PRO A 94 -12.02 -1.03 -5.36
CA PRO A 94 -13.47 -1.17 -5.51
C PRO A 94 -14.07 -0.35 -6.64
N LEU A 95 -13.74 0.94 -6.73
CA LEU A 95 -14.33 1.81 -7.73
C LEU A 95 -13.77 1.51 -9.12
N THR A 96 -12.47 1.32 -9.28
CA THR A 96 -11.90 1.01 -10.61
C THR A 96 -12.38 -0.34 -11.12
N ALA A 97 -12.43 -1.37 -10.27
CA ALA A 97 -12.96 -2.69 -10.64
C ALA A 97 -14.47 -2.64 -10.96
N GLY A 98 -15.23 -1.81 -10.24
CA GLY A 98 -16.65 -1.60 -10.53
C GLY A 98 -16.90 -0.96 -11.89
N TYR A 99 -16.04 -0.05 -12.34
CA TYR A 99 -16.19 0.57 -13.66
C TYR A 99 -15.65 -0.30 -14.79
N THR A 100 -14.63 -1.11 -14.56
CA THR A 100 -14.12 -2.02 -15.58
C THR A 100 -15.04 -3.19 -15.86
N VAL A 101 -16.00 -3.50 -14.99
CA VAL A 101 -16.79 -4.74 -15.13
C VAL A 101 -18.31 -4.59 -14.82
N ASP A 102 -18.91 -3.42 -15.10
CA ASP A 102 -20.33 -3.05 -14.87
C ASP A 102 -20.70 -2.66 -13.40
N GLN A 103 -21.68 -1.77 -13.18
CA GLN A 103 -22.09 -1.28 -11.85
C GLN A 103 -22.57 -2.38 -10.88
N LYS A 104 -22.94 -3.57 -11.40
CA LYS A 104 -23.27 -4.76 -10.59
C LYS A 104 -22.04 -5.37 -9.90
N TYR A 105 -20.81 -4.95 -10.25
CA TYR A 105 -19.54 -5.47 -9.72
C TYR A 105 -19.15 -5.01 -8.32
N LEU A 106 -19.91 -4.12 -7.68
CA LEU A 106 -19.69 -3.81 -6.26
C LEU A 106 -19.73 -5.09 -5.40
N PHE A 107 -20.48 -6.11 -5.86
CA PHE A 107 -20.48 -7.44 -5.28
C PHE A 107 -19.24 -8.28 -5.60
N VAL A 108 -18.58 -8.11 -6.75
CA VAL A 108 -17.31 -8.79 -7.03
C VAL A 108 -16.18 -8.20 -6.20
N TRP A 109 -16.25 -6.91 -5.85
CA TRP A 109 -15.35 -6.35 -4.85
C TRP A 109 -15.46 -7.06 -3.49
N VAL A 110 -16.69 -7.34 -3.04
CA VAL A 110 -16.95 -8.11 -1.81
C VAL A 110 -16.31 -9.50 -1.85
N LEU A 111 -16.04 -10.04 -3.04
CA LEU A 111 -15.45 -11.37 -3.20
C LEU A 111 -13.94 -11.32 -3.35
N SER A 112 -13.43 -10.35 -4.10
CA SER A 112 -12.01 -10.28 -4.45
C SER A 112 -11.19 -9.55 -3.40
N TYR A 113 -11.73 -8.48 -2.80
CA TYR A 113 -10.94 -7.57 -1.94
C TYR A 113 -11.38 -7.57 -0.47
N LEU A 114 -12.63 -7.95 -0.16
CA LEU A 114 -13.05 -8.10 1.23
C LEU A 114 -12.25 -9.18 1.98
N PRO A 115 -11.97 -10.38 1.42
CA PRO A 115 -11.11 -11.36 2.07
C PRO A 115 -9.73 -10.79 2.40
N GLU A 116 -9.14 -10.03 1.46
CA GLU A 116 -7.84 -9.38 1.65
C GLU A 116 -7.90 -8.30 2.73
N LEU A 117 -8.96 -7.49 2.75
CA LEU A 117 -9.18 -6.46 3.77
C LEU A 117 -9.37 -7.07 5.17
N LEU A 118 -10.13 -8.17 5.26
CA LEU A 118 -10.34 -8.91 6.51
C LEU A 118 -9.06 -9.58 6.99
N ALA A 119 -8.30 -10.22 6.10
CA ALA A 119 -6.99 -10.79 6.42
C ALA A 119 -6.04 -9.69 6.93
N THR A 120 -6.02 -8.53 6.26
CA THR A 120 -5.25 -7.33 6.63
C THR A 120 -5.64 -6.80 8.01
N PHE A 121 -6.94 -6.81 8.33
CA PHE A 121 -7.43 -6.43 9.66
C PHE A 121 -6.95 -7.40 10.74
N VAL A 122 -7.13 -8.71 10.53
CA VAL A 122 -6.75 -9.75 11.50
C VAL A 122 -5.24 -9.75 11.75
N ILE A 123 -4.43 -9.67 10.69
CA ILE A 123 -2.98 -9.65 10.82
C ILE A 123 -2.50 -8.38 11.54
N THR A 124 -3.10 -7.23 11.25
CA THR A 124 -2.78 -5.97 11.93
C THR A 124 -3.13 -6.03 13.42
N LEU A 125 -4.31 -6.54 13.75
CA LEU A 125 -4.76 -6.74 15.13
C LEU A 125 -3.78 -7.63 15.90
N ALA A 126 -3.39 -8.76 15.32
CA ALA A 126 -2.47 -9.70 15.94
C ALA A 126 -1.07 -9.09 16.12
N ILE A 127 -0.53 -8.44 15.09
CA ILE A 127 0.79 -7.80 15.16
C ILE A 127 0.84 -6.69 16.20
N VAL A 128 -0.19 -5.84 16.28
CA VAL A 128 -0.28 -4.80 17.31
C VAL A 128 -0.36 -5.41 18.71
N SER A 129 -1.08 -6.52 18.87
CA SER A 129 -1.17 -7.26 20.12
C SER A 129 0.19 -7.84 20.52
N PHE A 130 0.87 -8.53 19.60
CA PHE A 130 2.21 -9.08 19.83
C PHE A 130 3.22 -7.99 20.13
N GLN A 131 3.22 -6.89 19.39
CA GLN A 131 4.13 -5.77 19.64
C GLN A 131 3.95 -5.23 21.08
N ARG A 132 2.71 -5.06 21.55
CA ARG A 132 2.47 -4.50 22.89
C ARG A 132 2.75 -5.47 24.02
N CYS A 133 2.43 -6.75 23.84
CA CYS A 133 2.57 -7.78 24.86
C CYS A 133 4.00 -8.33 24.90
N LEU A 134 4.59 -8.58 23.74
CA LEU A 134 5.89 -9.25 23.62
C LEU A 134 7.05 -8.27 23.54
N ALA A 135 6.97 -7.16 22.80
CA ALA A 135 8.14 -6.27 22.69
C ALA A 135 8.49 -5.52 24.00
N LYS A 136 7.56 -5.49 24.96
CA LYS A 136 7.84 -5.00 26.33
C LYS A 136 8.49 -6.05 27.22
N ARG A 137 8.21 -7.34 26.99
CA ARG A 137 8.65 -8.46 27.85
C ARG A 137 9.85 -9.22 27.27
N TYR A 138 9.99 -9.19 25.94
CA TYR A 138 10.98 -9.88 25.12
C TYR A 138 11.59 -8.88 24.12
N ASN A 139 12.68 -9.27 23.47
CA ASN A 139 13.33 -8.43 22.49
C ASN A 139 12.57 -8.39 21.13
N LEU A 140 12.95 -7.44 20.27
CA LEU A 140 12.35 -7.27 18.94
C LEU A 140 12.52 -8.52 18.06
N PHE A 141 13.65 -9.21 18.19
CA PHE A 141 13.94 -10.41 17.40
C PHE A 141 12.93 -11.53 17.68
N PHE A 142 12.64 -11.80 18.96
CA PHE A 142 11.63 -12.78 19.34
C PHE A 142 10.23 -12.39 18.84
N THR A 143 9.88 -11.10 18.94
CA THR A 143 8.60 -10.60 18.43
C THR A 143 8.48 -10.80 16.92
N ALA A 144 9.56 -10.57 16.16
CA ALA A 144 9.58 -10.80 14.71
C ALA A 144 9.41 -12.28 14.36
N ILE A 145 10.04 -13.20 15.10
CA ILE A 145 9.85 -14.65 14.92
C ILE A 145 8.38 -15.03 15.11
N VAL A 146 7.74 -14.55 16.18
CA VAL A 146 6.32 -14.82 16.43
C VAL A 146 5.44 -14.28 15.30
N VAL A 147 5.72 -13.07 14.81
CA VAL A 147 5.01 -12.48 13.67
C VAL A 147 5.19 -13.33 12.41
N ILE A 148 6.39 -13.87 12.14
CA ILE A 148 6.65 -14.73 10.99
C ILE A 148 5.79 -16.00 11.07
N PHE A 149 5.87 -16.75 12.17
CA PHE A 149 5.10 -18.00 12.31
C PHE A 149 3.59 -17.76 12.28
N TYR A 150 3.12 -16.70 12.93
CA TYR A 150 1.71 -16.34 12.88
C TYR A 150 1.26 -15.95 11.47
N SER A 151 2.09 -15.20 10.73
CA SER A 151 1.79 -14.81 9.35
C SER A 151 1.72 -16.01 8.41
N VAL A 152 2.61 -16.98 8.58
CA VAL A 152 2.55 -18.26 7.86
C VAL A 152 1.24 -18.99 8.17
N GLY A 153 0.85 -19.08 9.44
CA GLY A 153 -0.42 -19.69 9.85
C GLY A 153 -1.64 -18.99 9.24
N VAL A 154 -1.67 -17.65 9.28
CA VAL A 154 -2.73 -16.84 8.65
C VAL A 154 -2.79 -17.05 7.13
N HIS A 155 -1.64 -17.08 6.47
CA HIS A 155 -1.59 -17.29 5.03
C HIS A 155 -2.07 -18.68 4.62
N LEU A 156 -1.69 -19.72 5.38
CA LEU A 156 -2.04 -21.10 5.06
C LEU A 156 -3.48 -21.47 5.44
N TRP A 157 -4.07 -20.81 6.45
CA TRP A 157 -5.39 -21.19 6.98
C TRP A 157 -6.45 -20.11 6.79
N LEU A 158 -6.21 -18.89 7.25
CA LEU A 158 -7.23 -17.85 7.24
C LEU A 158 -7.52 -17.33 5.83
N THR A 159 -6.49 -17.16 5.00
CA THR A 159 -6.66 -16.62 3.65
C THR A 159 -7.50 -17.57 2.78
N PRO A 160 -7.20 -18.89 2.71
CA PRO A 160 -8.05 -19.84 1.99
C PRO A 160 -9.44 -19.95 2.60
N PHE A 161 -9.56 -19.95 3.93
CA PHE A 161 -10.86 -20.00 4.61
C PHE A 161 -11.77 -18.81 4.28
N LEU A 162 -11.22 -17.59 4.26
CA LEU A 162 -11.98 -16.40 3.86
C LEU A 162 -12.39 -16.46 2.38
N GLN A 163 -11.55 -17.03 1.51
CA GLN A 163 -11.89 -17.26 0.11
C GLN A 163 -13.00 -18.31 -0.02
N GLU A 164 -12.95 -19.40 0.74
CA GLU A 164 -13.99 -20.44 0.75
C GLU A 164 -15.34 -19.92 1.26
N ILE A 165 -15.36 -19.08 2.31
CA ILE A 165 -16.61 -18.50 2.82
C ILE A 165 -17.22 -17.50 1.85
N THR A 166 -16.38 -16.75 1.13
CA THR A 166 -16.87 -15.77 0.16
C THR A 166 -17.23 -16.41 -1.17
N ALA A 167 -16.67 -17.56 -1.54
CA ALA A 167 -16.95 -18.23 -2.81
C ALA A 167 -18.45 -18.54 -3.06
N PRO A 168 -19.26 -19.00 -2.09
CA PRO A 168 -20.70 -19.16 -2.27
C PRO A 168 -21.44 -17.85 -2.61
N LEU A 169 -20.97 -16.71 -2.07
CA LEU A 169 -21.55 -15.41 -2.38
C LEU A 169 -21.29 -15.03 -3.85
N ALA A 170 -20.23 -15.56 -4.48
CA ALA A 170 -19.95 -15.40 -5.91
C ALA A 170 -21.00 -16.04 -6.80
N GLN A 171 -21.60 -17.15 -6.36
CA GLN A 171 -22.63 -17.86 -7.12
C GLN A 171 -23.99 -17.14 -7.09
N LEU A 172 -24.21 -16.26 -6.11
CA LEU A 172 -25.38 -15.39 -6.03
C LEU A 172 -25.26 -14.17 -6.96
N LEU A 173 -24.10 -13.97 -7.57
CA LEU A 173 -23.87 -12.93 -8.55
C LEU A 173 -23.97 -13.51 -9.94
N THR A 174 -24.63 -12.78 -10.83
CA THR A 174 -24.52 -13.06 -12.25
C THR A 174 -23.07 -12.75 -12.66
N PRO A 175 -22.34 -13.69 -13.29
CA PRO A 175 -21.05 -13.38 -13.89
C PRO A 175 -21.25 -12.16 -14.80
N PRO A 176 -20.28 -11.23 -14.87
CA PRO A 176 -20.40 -10.13 -15.80
C PRO A 176 -20.53 -10.72 -17.21
N SER A 177 -21.40 -10.14 -18.03
CA SER A 177 -21.35 -10.47 -19.44
C SER A 177 -19.96 -10.09 -19.96
N GLU A 178 -19.41 -10.84 -20.92
CA GLU A 178 -18.14 -10.47 -21.55
C GLU A 178 -18.21 -9.04 -22.14
N SER A 179 -19.41 -8.58 -22.50
CA SER A 179 -19.69 -7.21 -22.92
C SER A 179 -19.63 -6.15 -21.81
N GLY A 180 -19.70 -6.56 -20.53
CA GLY A 180 -19.59 -5.69 -19.36
C GLY A 180 -18.15 -5.47 -18.91
N VAL A 181 -17.20 -6.30 -19.35
CA VAL A 181 -15.77 -6.15 -19.09
C VAL A 181 -15.18 -5.16 -20.11
N LEU A 182 -14.68 -4.03 -19.63
CA LEU A 182 -13.96 -3.08 -20.46
C LEU A 182 -12.62 -3.70 -20.89
N SER A 183 -12.36 -3.73 -22.20
CA SER A 183 -11.06 -4.11 -22.73
C SER A 183 -10.08 -2.93 -22.64
N PHE A 184 -8.81 -3.25 -22.48
CA PHE A 184 -7.75 -2.25 -22.58
C PHE A 184 -7.60 -1.78 -24.04
N PRO A 185 -7.40 -0.47 -24.33
CA PRO A 185 -7.30 0.64 -23.39
C PRO A 185 -8.64 1.01 -22.74
N TYR A 186 -8.62 1.24 -21.43
CA TYR A 186 -9.83 1.59 -20.70
C TYR A 186 -10.37 2.96 -21.13
N PRO A 187 -11.70 3.18 -21.05
CA PRO A 187 -12.28 4.50 -21.23
C PRO A 187 -11.69 5.51 -20.24
N LYS A 188 -11.48 6.75 -20.70
CA LYS A 188 -10.90 7.86 -19.91
C LYS A 188 -11.52 8.04 -18.52
N ILE A 189 -12.80 7.72 -18.34
CA ILE A 189 -13.47 7.83 -17.05
C ILE A 189 -12.88 6.89 -15.99
N VAL A 190 -12.44 5.69 -16.38
CA VAL A 190 -11.77 4.72 -15.49
C VAL A 190 -10.44 5.30 -15.00
N ASP A 191 -9.66 5.86 -15.92
CA ASP A 191 -8.37 6.50 -15.61
C ASP A 191 -8.52 7.72 -14.71
N ILE A 192 -9.58 8.53 -14.92
CA ILE A 192 -9.91 9.68 -14.07
C ILE A 192 -10.26 9.21 -12.65
N ILE A 193 -11.12 8.20 -12.52
CA ILE A 193 -11.50 7.65 -11.20
C ILE A 193 -10.28 7.07 -10.51
N ALA A 194 -9.46 6.29 -11.20
CA ALA A 194 -8.20 5.77 -10.68
C ALA A 194 -7.30 6.91 -10.16
N SER A 195 -7.19 8.00 -10.92
CA SER A 195 -6.38 9.18 -10.57
C SER A 195 -6.91 9.94 -9.35
N VAL A 196 -8.22 10.14 -9.23
CA VAL A 196 -8.83 10.86 -8.10
C VAL A 196 -8.77 10.03 -6.82
N THR A 197 -9.04 8.72 -6.92
CA THR A 197 -9.08 7.81 -5.76
C THR A 197 -7.69 7.44 -5.24
N PHE A 198 -6.64 7.70 -6.01
CA PHE A 198 -5.25 7.56 -5.60
C PHE A 198 -4.83 8.53 -4.48
N ILE A 199 -5.69 9.45 -4.06
CA ILE A 199 -5.43 10.30 -2.88
C ILE A 199 -5.27 9.49 -1.59
N GLU A 200 -5.94 8.33 -1.46
CA GLU A 200 -5.85 7.47 -0.27
C GLU A 200 -4.41 6.94 -0.03
N PRO A 201 -3.77 6.25 -1.01
CA PRO A 201 -2.40 5.81 -0.84
C PRO A 201 -1.43 7.00 -0.69
N MET A 202 -1.71 8.17 -1.28
CA MET A 202 -0.90 9.37 -1.09
C MET A 202 -0.90 9.89 0.34
N ILE A 203 -2.06 9.95 0.99
CA ILE A 203 -2.18 10.37 2.39
C ILE A 203 -1.46 9.35 3.29
N ALA A 204 -1.64 8.06 3.05
CA ALA A 204 -0.95 7.00 3.80
C ALA A 204 0.57 7.07 3.62
N ALA A 205 1.06 7.28 2.40
CA ALA A 205 2.48 7.42 2.09
C ALA A 205 3.10 8.65 2.77
N TYR A 206 2.40 9.78 2.75
CA TYR A 206 2.82 10.97 3.48
C TYR A 206 2.86 10.74 4.99
N PHE A 207 1.88 10.02 5.55
CA PHE A 207 1.88 9.67 6.97
C PHE A 207 3.05 8.76 7.35
N ILE A 208 3.37 7.76 6.53
CA ILE A 208 4.56 6.90 6.71
C ILE A 208 5.85 7.74 6.69
N CYS A 209 5.99 8.63 5.71
CA CYS A 209 7.12 9.55 5.62
C CYS A 209 7.23 10.46 6.86
N TYR A 210 6.08 10.97 7.32
CA TYR A 210 6.01 11.78 8.53
C TYR A 210 6.48 11.01 9.77
N LEU A 211 6.07 9.75 9.95
CA LEU A 211 6.55 8.91 11.05
C LEU A 211 8.07 8.72 11.01
N ILE A 212 8.66 8.54 9.83
CA ILE A 212 10.12 8.39 9.64
C ILE A 212 10.86 9.68 10.01
N ASP A 213 10.34 10.84 9.59
CA ASP A 213 10.91 12.16 9.92
C ASP A 213 10.86 12.41 11.44
N GLN A 214 9.71 12.17 12.09
CA GLN A 214 9.55 12.38 13.53
C GLN A 214 10.48 11.50 14.37
N ASN A 215 10.82 10.31 13.89
CA ASN A 215 11.68 9.35 14.60
C ASN A 215 13.18 9.54 14.33
N GLY A 216 13.61 10.79 14.09
CA GLY A 216 15.02 11.21 14.09
C GLY A 216 15.68 11.30 12.72
N THR A 217 14.95 11.11 11.62
CA THR A 217 15.51 11.21 10.26
C THR A 217 15.32 12.62 9.70
N ARG A 218 16.17 13.57 10.12
CA ARG A 218 16.07 14.99 9.70
C ARG A 218 16.77 15.33 8.38
N ASN A 219 17.45 14.38 7.76
CA ASN A 219 18.20 14.60 6.53
C ASN A 219 17.44 13.99 5.35
N LEU A 220 17.12 14.80 4.34
CA LEU A 220 16.46 14.36 3.12
C LEU A 220 17.17 13.15 2.47
N LYS A 221 18.50 13.11 2.49
CA LYS A 221 19.30 11.99 1.95
C LYS A 221 19.01 10.65 2.64
N MET A 222 18.54 10.69 3.89
CA MET A 222 18.13 9.50 4.64
C MET A 222 16.62 9.30 4.65
N LEU A 223 15.84 10.38 4.56
CA LEU A 223 14.38 10.33 4.54
C LEU A 223 13.90 9.64 3.26
N VAL A 224 14.39 10.05 2.09
CA VAL A 224 14.01 9.49 0.79
C VAL A 224 14.18 7.96 0.73
N PRO A 225 15.38 7.39 0.94
CA PRO A 225 15.55 5.94 0.83
C PRO A 225 14.76 5.16 1.89
N LYS A 226 14.60 5.70 3.11
CA LYS A 226 13.79 5.03 4.15
C LYS A 226 12.31 5.04 3.80
N THR A 227 11.80 6.15 3.27
CA THR A 227 10.40 6.25 2.83
C THR A 227 10.15 5.30 1.67
N ILE A 228 11.01 5.30 0.65
CA ILE A 228 10.89 4.36 -0.48
C ILE A 228 10.92 2.91 0.02
N ALA A 229 11.89 2.54 0.87
CA ALA A 229 11.98 1.19 1.40
C ALA A 229 10.73 0.79 2.20
N ALA A 230 10.21 1.70 3.04
CA ALA A 230 8.98 1.45 3.78
C ALA A 230 7.79 1.22 2.84
N LEU A 231 7.61 2.06 1.82
CA LEU A 231 6.54 1.90 0.83
C LEU A 231 6.67 0.58 0.07
N LEU A 232 7.86 0.22 -0.40
CA LEU A 232 8.09 -1.02 -1.15
C LEU A 232 7.85 -2.29 -0.31
N ILE A 233 8.11 -2.24 0.99
CA ILE A 233 7.83 -3.36 1.92
C ILE A 233 6.33 -3.43 2.22
N LEU A 234 5.71 -2.32 2.57
CA LEU A 234 4.30 -2.27 3.01
C LEU A 234 3.32 -2.58 1.86
N THR A 235 3.67 -2.19 0.63
CA THR A 235 2.89 -2.48 -0.59
C THR A 235 3.25 -3.81 -1.24
N GLN A 236 4.25 -4.51 -0.70
CA GLN A 236 4.87 -5.71 -1.27
C GLN A 236 5.59 -5.50 -2.61
N SER A 237 5.57 -4.29 -3.18
CA SER A 237 6.07 -4.00 -4.53
C SER A 237 7.54 -4.38 -4.73
N GLY A 238 8.39 -4.18 -3.71
CA GLY A 238 9.79 -4.58 -3.79
C GLY A 238 9.99 -6.10 -3.86
N ALA A 239 9.22 -6.85 -3.07
CA ALA A 239 9.27 -8.31 -3.09
C ALA A 239 8.69 -8.86 -4.40
N LYS A 240 7.53 -8.32 -4.84
CA LYS A 240 6.92 -8.64 -6.14
C LYS A 240 7.89 -8.37 -7.28
N PHE A 241 8.62 -7.25 -7.27
CA PHE A 241 9.67 -6.96 -8.25
C PHE A 241 10.71 -8.06 -8.32
N VAL A 242 11.31 -8.42 -7.18
CA VAL A 242 12.38 -9.44 -7.14
C VAL A 242 11.89 -10.81 -7.62
N PHE A 243 10.75 -11.29 -7.11
CA PHE A 243 10.24 -12.60 -7.51
C PHE A 243 9.74 -12.60 -8.95
N TYR A 244 9.08 -11.53 -9.41
CA TYR A 244 8.66 -11.40 -10.80
C TYR A 244 9.86 -11.49 -11.75
N MET A 245 10.96 -10.79 -11.44
CA MET A 245 12.17 -10.88 -12.26
C MET A 245 12.71 -12.30 -12.38
N TRP A 246 12.49 -13.14 -11.36
CA TRP A 246 12.95 -14.52 -11.32
C TRP A 246 12.01 -15.51 -12.03
N ILE A 247 10.69 -15.36 -11.90
CA ILE A 247 9.70 -16.34 -12.39
C ILE A 247 8.76 -15.84 -13.50
N SER A 248 9.00 -14.64 -14.04
CA SER A 248 8.19 -14.10 -15.13
C SER A 248 8.23 -15.02 -16.36
N THR A 249 7.10 -15.07 -17.05
CA THR A 249 6.93 -15.77 -18.33
C THR A 249 7.33 -14.89 -19.53
N ILE A 250 7.76 -13.65 -19.31
CA ILE A 250 8.27 -12.75 -20.36
C ILE A 250 9.76 -13.05 -20.59
N ASP A 251 10.09 -13.55 -21.79
CA ASP A 251 11.45 -13.94 -22.15
C ASP A 251 12.42 -12.76 -22.18
N ASP A 252 12.03 -11.64 -22.79
CA ASP A 252 12.87 -10.45 -22.88
C ASP A 252 13.04 -9.75 -21.52
N LEU A 253 14.30 -9.46 -21.18
CA LEU A 253 14.65 -8.85 -19.89
C LEU A 253 14.14 -7.40 -19.78
N MET A 254 14.20 -6.63 -20.86
CA MET A 254 13.77 -5.24 -20.86
C MET A 254 12.25 -5.16 -20.72
N ASP A 255 11.51 -5.99 -21.46
CA ASP A 255 10.05 -6.06 -21.36
C ASP A 255 9.62 -6.49 -19.95
N ARG A 256 10.33 -7.46 -19.36
CA ARG A 256 10.11 -7.87 -17.96
C ARG A 256 10.36 -6.74 -16.99
N LEU A 257 11.47 -6.01 -17.14
CA LEU A 257 11.80 -4.86 -16.30
C LEU A 257 10.74 -3.77 -16.42
N LEU A 258 10.37 -3.39 -17.65
CA LEU A 258 9.36 -2.36 -17.90
C LEU A 258 8.00 -2.76 -17.31
N SER A 259 7.58 -3.99 -17.53
CA SER A 259 6.32 -4.56 -17.03
C SER A 259 6.17 -4.39 -15.52
N ILE A 260 7.12 -4.88 -14.72
CA ILE A 260 7.01 -4.80 -13.25
C ILE A 260 7.38 -3.42 -12.69
N SER A 261 8.15 -2.63 -13.44
CA SER A 261 8.51 -1.27 -13.07
C SER A 261 7.30 -0.34 -13.07
N GLN A 262 6.23 -0.63 -13.81
CA GLN A 262 4.99 0.15 -13.79
C GLN A 262 4.48 0.40 -12.36
N PHE A 263 4.53 -0.63 -11.50
CA PHE A 263 4.08 -0.56 -10.10
C PHE A 263 5.19 -0.09 -9.17
N THR A 264 6.42 -0.53 -9.40
CA THR A 264 7.53 -0.22 -8.49
C THR A 264 7.96 1.25 -8.61
N LEU A 265 7.97 1.80 -9.83
CA LEU A 265 8.29 3.21 -10.07
C LEU A 265 7.24 4.15 -9.51
N GLU A 266 5.96 3.75 -9.50
CA GLU A 266 4.88 4.49 -8.83
C GLU A 266 5.25 4.76 -7.36
N TRP A 267 5.59 3.72 -6.60
CA TRP A 267 5.96 3.85 -5.19
C TRP A 267 7.29 4.58 -4.95
N VAL A 268 8.28 4.38 -5.83
CA VAL A 268 9.55 5.12 -5.78
C VAL A 268 9.30 6.62 -5.98
N PHE A 269 8.51 6.98 -6.99
CA PHE A 269 8.14 8.37 -7.28
C PHE A 269 7.40 9.01 -6.11
N ILE A 270 6.39 8.32 -5.57
CA ILE A 270 5.66 8.77 -4.37
C ILE A 270 6.63 8.98 -3.21
N GLY A 271 7.52 8.02 -2.94
CA GLY A 271 8.48 8.08 -1.85
C GLY A 271 9.41 9.30 -1.93
N VAL A 272 9.88 9.64 -3.13
CA VAL A 272 10.63 10.88 -3.37
C VAL A 272 9.75 12.10 -3.12
N ALA A 273 8.58 12.15 -3.73
CA ALA A 273 7.71 13.33 -3.71
C ALA A 273 7.21 13.67 -2.30
N VAL A 274 6.79 12.68 -1.50
CA VAL A 274 6.34 12.92 -0.11
C VAL A 274 7.50 13.32 0.81
N SER A 275 8.70 12.79 0.56
CA SER A 275 9.90 13.15 1.32
C SER A 275 10.34 14.59 1.06
N LEU A 276 10.27 15.04 -0.20
CA LEU A 276 10.52 16.43 -0.58
C LEU A 276 9.51 17.39 0.07
N ALA A 277 8.23 17.02 0.07
CA ALA A 277 7.19 17.81 0.73
C ALA A 277 7.45 17.92 2.25
N ALA A 278 7.81 16.81 2.90
CA ALA A 278 8.12 16.80 4.33
C ALA A 278 9.33 17.69 4.67
N ASP A 279 10.42 17.61 3.90
CA ASP A 279 11.61 18.46 4.08
C ASP A 279 11.30 19.94 3.88
N HIS A 280 10.51 20.29 2.86
CA HIS A 280 10.09 21.67 2.61
C HIS A 280 9.28 22.26 3.78
N ILE A 281 8.30 21.52 4.29
CA ILE A 281 7.48 21.95 5.44
C ILE A 281 8.35 22.12 6.69
N GLN A 282 9.31 21.22 6.91
CA GLN A 282 10.19 21.28 8.07
C GLN A 282 11.13 22.51 8.01
N LYS A 283 11.69 22.82 6.84
CA LYS A 283 12.53 24.01 6.63
C LYS A 283 11.75 25.30 6.88
N ASN A 284 10.52 25.40 6.37
CA ASN A 284 9.67 26.57 6.59
C ASN A 284 9.36 26.79 8.07
N LYS A 285 9.07 25.71 8.83
CA LYS A 285 8.85 25.81 10.28
C LYS A 285 10.07 26.34 11.04
N LYS A 286 11.28 25.87 10.68
CA LYS A 286 12.53 26.35 11.31
C LYS A 286 12.76 27.84 11.03
N TRP A 287 12.51 28.27 9.79
CA TRP A 287 12.64 29.66 9.40
C TRP A 287 11.67 30.56 10.17
N GLU A 288 10.39 30.17 10.27
CA GLU A 288 9.39 30.92 11.05
C GLU A 288 9.73 30.99 12.55
N GLN A 289 10.38 29.96 13.11
CA GLN A 289 10.86 29.96 14.49
C GLN A 289 12.07 30.87 14.70
N SER A 290 12.94 31.02 13.70
CA SER A 290 14.13 31.91 13.79
C SER A 290 13.82 33.40 13.67
N GLN A 291 12.60 33.75 13.24
CA GLN A 291 12.13 35.14 13.10
C GLN A 291 11.27 35.62 14.29
N ARG A 292 11.09 34.79 15.32
CA ARG A 292 10.39 35.13 16.57
C ARG A 292 11.38 35.21 17.72
#